data_AF-A0A2U3CNV9-F1
#
_entry.id   AF-A0A2U3CNV9-F1
#
_cell.length_a   1.000
_cell.length_b   1.000
_cell.length_c   1.000
_cell.angle_alpha   90.00
_cell.angle_beta   90.00
_cell.angle_gamma   90.00
#
_symmetry.space_group_name_H-M   'P 1'
#
loop_
_entity.id
_entity.type
_entity.pdbx_description
1 polymer ?
#
loop_
_entity_poly.entity_id
_entity_poly.type
_entity_poly.pdbx_seq_one_letter_code
_entity_poly.pdbx_strand_id
1 'polypeptide(L)'
;PYIAVYEALSIRNWDDGEDDLGSLNLNLVVLDESKEVMDKTSFDWTYKVQYRVLVLGSANVDEPSDSGYVYGQYMTELVPGEDDEPEEVSSDVVVPQYKGTPLEQIPFVFCNAMDLVPEPDKPPLLALANRCISIYQGEADYRQALFMQSQDTLVVRGGITNSDAIDDKAPVRVGAGARIDVSPDGDAKYIGTNSQGLPEQRKALEADHKDAQNRSGHLTSAE
;
A
#
# COMPACT_ATOMS: atom_id res chain seq x y z
N PRO A 1 -36.00 -10.57 -1.75
CA PRO A 1 -34.89 -9.85 -1.07
C PRO A 1 -33.58 -10.36 -1.67
N TYR A 2 -32.61 -9.47 -1.92
CA TYR A 2 -31.28 -9.83 -2.37
C TYR A 2 -30.25 -9.03 -1.57
N ILE A 3 -29.02 -9.51 -1.52
CA ILE A 3 -27.88 -8.80 -0.93
C ILE A 3 -27.10 -8.17 -2.09
N ALA A 4 -26.90 -6.86 -2.03
CA ALA A 4 -25.99 -6.14 -2.91
C ALA A 4 -24.61 -6.08 -2.26
N VAL A 5 -23.55 -6.32 -3.04
CA VAL A 5 -22.16 -6.20 -2.58
C VAL A 5 -21.54 -5.04 -3.31
N TYR A 6 -20.92 -4.14 -2.56
CA TYR A 6 -20.16 -3.01 -3.08
C TYR A 6 -18.68 -3.20 -2.76
N GLU A 7 -17.82 -2.86 -3.71
CA GLU A 7 -16.39 -2.76 -3.43
C GLU A 7 -16.13 -1.54 -2.55
N ALA A 8 -15.09 -1.60 -1.72
CA ALA A 8 -14.76 -0.51 -0.79
C ALA A 8 -14.63 0.85 -1.49
N LEU A 9 -14.05 0.89 -2.69
CA LEU A 9 -13.87 2.12 -3.48
C LEU A 9 -15.18 2.70 -4.04
N SER A 10 -16.23 1.89 -4.13
CA SER A 10 -17.56 2.33 -4.53
C SER A 10 -18.33 2.96 -3.38
N ILE A 11 -17.89 2.82 -2.13
CA ILE A 11 -18.48 3.49 -0.99
C ILE A 11 -17.79 4.86 -0.87
N ARG A 12 -18.44 5.92 -1.35
CA ARG A 12 -17.81 7.23 -1.58
C ARG A 12 -17.81 8.13 -0.36
N ASN A 13 -18.86 8.03 0.45
CA ASN A 13 -19.01 8.83 1.66
C ASN A 13 -19.98 8.11 2.59
N TRP A 14 -19.81 8.27 3.89
CA TRP A 14 -20.75 7.77 4.88
C TRP A 14 -20.68 8.62 6.14
N ASP A 15 -21.76 8.54 6.92
CA ASP A 15 -21.87 9.12 8.25
C ASP A 15 -22.36 8.04 9.20
N ASP A 16 -21.54 7.74 10.20
CA ASP A 16 -21.80 6.72 11.22
C ASP A 16 -22.54 7.26 12.45
N GLY A 17 -22.91 8.54 12.43
CA GLY A 17 -23.81 9.17 13.40
C GLY A 17 -23.25 9.26 14.82
N GLU A 18 -24.15 9.45 15.80
CA GLU A 18 -23.78 9.38 17.21
C GLU A 18 -23.66 7.91 17.67
N ASP A 19 -22.50 7.55 18.21
CA ASP A 19 -22.23 6.23 18.81
C ASP A 19 -23.14 5.99 20.01
N ASP A 20 -24.03 5.00 19.89
CA ASP A 20 -24.82 4.49 20.99
C ASP A 20 -24.38 3.07 21.34
N LEU A 21 -23.51 2.97 22.34
CA LEU A 21 -23.16 1.73 23.05
C LEU A 21 -22.79 0.56 22.12
N GLY A 22 -22.13 0.84 20.99
CA GLY A 22 -21.64 -0.19 20.05
C GLY A 22 -22.66 -0.65 19.00
N SER A 23 -23.79 0.05 18.84
CA SER A 23 -24.68 -0.09 17.68
C SER A 23 -24.33 0.94 16.62
N LEU A 24 -24.12 0.51 15.38
CA LEU A 24 -23.88 1.43 14.26
C LEU A 24 -25.17 2.13 13.87
N ASN A 25 -25.22 3.45 14.07
CA ASN A 25 -26.34 4.30 13.69
C ASN A 25 -26.02 5.06 12.39
N LEU A 26 -26.01 4.33 11.27
CA LEU A 26 -25.71 4.93 9.98
C LEU A 26 -26.77 5.98 9.60
N ASN A 27 -26.33 7.23 9.44
CA ASN A 27 -27.17 8.34 8.98
C ASN A 27 -27.07 8.55 7.47
N LEU A 28 -25.91 8.25 6.89
CA LEU A 28 -25.65 8.44 5.47
C LEU A 28 -24.75 7.34 4.92
N VAL A 29 -25.06 6.85 3.72
CA VAL A 29 -24.12 6.09 2.88
C VAL A 29 -24.31 6.49 1.42
N VAL A 30 -23.22 6.87 0.75
CA VAL A 30 -23.20 7.23 -0.68
C VAL A 30 -22.44 6.17 -1.46
N LEU A 31 -23.13 5.53 -2.40
CA LEU A 31 -22.62 4.41 -3.18
C LEU A 31 -22.50 4.80 -4.65
N ASP A 32 -21.34 4.55 -5.24
CA ASP A 32 -21.09 4.73 -6.67
C ASP A 32 -21.71 3.59 -7.47
N GLU A 33 -22.70 3.92 -8.29
CA GLU A 33 -23.34 3.01 -9.24
C GLU A 33 -23.13 3.45 -10.69
N SER A 34 -22.06 4.22 -10.94
CA SER A 34 -21.69 4.71 -12.27
C SER A 34 -21.50 3.55 -13.24
N LYS A 35 -22.13 3.65 -14.41
CA LYS A 35 -22.15 2.56 -15.39
C LYS A 35 -22.43 3.06 -16.79
N GLU A 36 -22.09 2.21 -17.75
CA GLU A 36 -22.52 2.36 -19.14
C GLU A 36 -24.03 2.13 -19.25
N VAL A 37 -24.74 3.11 -19.79
CA VAL A 37 -26.17 3.05 -20.05
C VAL A 37 -26.42 3.25 -21.54
N MET A 38 -27.17 2.31 -22.12
CA MET A 38 -27.55 2.37 -23.53
C MET A 38 -28.79 3.25 -23.71
N ASP A 39 -28.68 4.25 -24.56
CA ASP A 39 -29.82 5.01 -25.06
C ASP A 39 -30.70 4.07 -25.91
N LYS A 40 -31.99 3.96 -25.57
CA LYS A 40 -32.93 3.07 -26.28
C LYS A 40 -33.38 3.61 -27.63
N THR A 41 -33.15 4.89 -27.91
CA THR A 41 -33.50 5.56 -29.16
C THR A 41 -32.32 5.59 -30.12
N SER A 42 -31.14 6.01 -29.66
CA SER A 42 -29.95 6.07 -30.52
C SER A 42 -29.16 4.76 -30.59
N PHE A 43 -29.38 3.85 -29.62
CA PHE A 43 -28.60 2.62 -29.42
C PHE A 43 -27.11 2.85 -29.10
N ASP A 44 -26.74 4.08 -28.73
CA ASP A 44 -25.40 4.41 -28.28
C ASP A 44 -25.24 4.13 -26.78
N TRP A 45 -24.01 3.81 -26.37
CA TRP A 45 -23.65 3.63 -24.98
C TRP A 45 -23.00 4.90 -24.45
N THR A 46 -23.46 5.34 -23.28
CA THR A 46 -22.93 6.52 -22.60
C THR A 46 -22.61 6.16 -21.16
N TYR A 47 -21.41 6.53 -20.72
CA TYR A 47 -21.02 6.38 -19.33
C TYR A 47 -21.77 7.44 -18.50
N LYS A 48 -22.57 6.98 -17.54
CA LYS A 48 -23.28 7.85 -16.61
C LYS A 48 -22.67 7.75 -15.23
N VAL A 49 -22.32 8.90 -14.66
CA VAL A 49 -21.87 9.00 -13.27
C VAL A 49 -23.10 9.14 -12.39
N GLN A 50 -23.34 8.17 -11.52
CA GLN A 50 -24.52 8.17 -10.65
C GLN A 50 -24.19 7.59 -9.28
N TYR A 51 -24.80 8.17 -8.26
CA TYR A 51 -24.65 7.78 -6.87
C TYR A 51 -25.99 7.37 -6.30
N ARG A 52 -26.02 6.27 -5.56
CA ARG A 52 -27.13 5.91 -4.68
C ARG A 52 -26.86 6.48 -3.30
N VAL A 53 -27.77 7.33 -2.82
CA VAL A 53 -27.69 7.89 -1.47
C VAL A 53 -28.67 7.15 -0.58
N LEU A 54 -28.17 6.64 0.53
CA LEU A 54 -28.92 6.01 1.62
C LEU A 54 -28.92 7.00 2.78
N VAL A 55 -30.09 7.35 3.31
CA VAL A 55 -30.21 8.34 4.37
C VAL A 55 -31.22 7.89 5.42
N LEU A 56 -30.91 8.11 6.70
CA LEU A 56 -31.85 7.98 7.81
C LEU A 56 -32.37 9.37 8.16
N GLY A 57 -33.67 9.64 7.95
CA GLY A 57 -34.22 10.97 8.22
C GLY A 57 -33.63 12.05 7.29
N SER A 58 -32.85 12.99 7.83
CA SER A 58 -32.19 14.06 7.08
C SER A 58 -30.69 13.82 6.95
N ALA A 59 -30.12 14.05 5.76
CA ALA A 59 -28.67 13.90 5.53
C ALA A 59 -27.79 14.94 6.26
N ASN A 60 -28.39 15.97 6.86
CA ASN A 60 -27.65 17.08 7.50
C ASN A 60 -27.73 17.05 9.03
N VAL A 61 -28.40 16.05 9.60
CA VAL A 61 -28.63 15.95 11.04
C VAL A 61 -28.34 14.53 11.46
N ASP A 62 -27.55 14.37 12.51
CA ASP A 62 -27.35 13.07 13.11
C ASP A 62 -28.58 12.67 13.89
N GLU A 63 -29.30 11.66 13.38
CA GLU A 63 -30.53 11.22 14.00
C GLU A 63 -30.22 10.24 15.14
N PRO A 64 -30.70 10.49 16.37
CA PRO A 64 -30.41 9.62 17.50
C PRO A 64 -31.12 8.27 17.38
N SER A 65 -30.60 7.25 18.06
CA SER A 65 -31.26 5.95 18.23
C SER A 65 -32.70 6.13 18.72
N ASP A 66 -33.64 5.30 18.25
CA ASP A 66 -35.06 5.28 18.69
C ASP A 66 -35.89 6.55 18.44
N SER A 67 -35.42 7.43 17.56
CA SER A 67 -36.09 8.68 17.15
C SER A 67 -37.32 8.48 16.24
N GLY A 68 -37.47 7.31 15.64
CA GLY A 68 -38.56 6.98 14.72
C GLY A 68 -38.39 7.53 13.30
N TYR A 69 -37.19 8.01 12.93
CA TYR A 69 -36.89 8.34 11.54
C TYR A 69 -36.82 7.09 10.69
N VAL A 70 -37.07 7.29 9.39
CA VAL A 70 -37.20 6.21 8.43
C VAL A 70 -36.11 6.31 7.38
N TYR A 71 -35.63 5.16 6.97
CA TYR A 71 -34.67 5.00 5.90
C TYR A 71 -35.29 5.40 4.56
N GLY A 72 -34.63 6.34 3.88
CA GLY A 72 -34.89 6.72 2.50
C GLY A 72 -33.68 6.42 1.61
N GLN A 73 -33.96 6.20 0.34
CA GLN A 73 -32.93 6.14 -0.69
C GLN A 73 -33.34 6.95 -1.93
N TYR A 74 -32.37 7.52 -2.60
CA TYR A 74 -32.55 8.17 -3.90
C TYR A 74 -31.30 8.02 -4.75
N MET A 75 -31.44 8.31 -6.04
CA MET A 75 -30.33 8.34 -6.99
C MET A 75 -29.99 9.78 -7.33
N THR A 76 -28.71 10.10 -7.40
CA THR A 76 -28.20 11.37 -7.93
C THR A 76 -27.36 11.06 -9.16
N GLU A 77 -27.68 11.67 -10.30
CA GLU A 77 -26.89 11.59 -11.53
C GLU A 77 -26.12 12.89 -11.72
N LEU A 78 -24.83 12.81 -12.07
CA LEU A 78 -24.05 13.96 -12.51
C LEU A 78 -24.22 14.12 -14.02
N VAL A 79 -24.84 15.22 -14.43
CA VAL A 79 -25.08 15.57 -15.82
C VAL A 79 -24.28 16.82 -16.20
N PRO A 80 -23.94 17.01 -17.49
CA PRO A 80 -23.37 18.28 -17.94
C PRO A 80 -24.37 19.42 -17.76
N GLY A 81 -24.00 20.43 -16.98
CA GLY A 81 -24.78 21.65 -16.74
C GLY A 81 -24.44 22.79 -17.70
N GLU A 82 -24.87 24.01 -17.36
CA GLU A 82 -24.46 25.20 -18.10
C GLU A 82 -22.94 25.42 -17.99
N ASP A 83 -22.28 25.81 -19.09
CA ASP A 83 -20.82 26.03 -19.18
C ASP A 83 -19.90 24.79 -18.93
N ASP A 84 -20.38 23.57 -19.19
CA ASP A 84 -19.66 22.30 -18.94
C ASP A 84 -19.35 22.03 -17.45
N GLU A 85 -19.98 22.76 -16.53
CA GLU A 85 -19.92 22.44 -15.10
C GLU A 85 -20.88 21.29 -14.76
N PRO A 86 -20.47 20.28 -13.96
CA PRO A 86 -21.34 19.16 -13.64
C PRO A 86 -22.48 19.60 -12.70
N GLU A 87 -23.71 19.28 -13.09
CA GLU A 87 -24.93 19.49 -12.29
C GLU A 87 -25.43 18.17 -11.68
N GLU A 88 -25.90 18.23 -10.44
CA GLU A 88 -26.49 17.09 -9.73
C GLU A 88 -28.01 17.06 -9.92
N VAL A 89 -28.50 16.00 -10.56
CA VAL A 89 -29.94 15.74 -10.70
C VAL A 89 -30.32 14.58 -9.81
N SER A 90 -31.13 14.84 -8.78
CA SER A 90 -31.59 13.83 -7.83
C SER A 90 -33.00 13.34 -8.15
N SER A 91 -33.23 12.04 -8.00
CA SER A 91 -34.56 11.43 -8.09
C SER A 91 -35.39 11.70 -6.84
N ASP A 92 -36.69 11.42 -6.92
CA ASP A 92 -37.55 11.37 -5.73
C ASP A 92 -37.03 10.35 -4.70
N VAL A 93 -37.24 10.67 -3.43
CA VAL A 93 -36.90 9.79 -2.31
C VAL A 93 -37.86 8.60 -2.28
N VAL A 94 -37.29 7.40 -2.30
CA VAL A 94 -38.01 6.14 -2.11
C VAL A 94 -37.80 5.69 -0.66
N VAL A 95 -38.89 5.45 0.07
CA VAL A 95 -38.86 4.89 1.43
C VAL A 95 -39.16 3.40 1.37
N PRO A 96 -38.17 2.50 1.50
CA PRO A 96 -38.40 1.07 1.39
C PRO A 96 -39.21 0.56 2.59
N GLN A 97 -40.11 -0.39 2.32
CA GLN A 97 -41.01 -0.95 3.33
C GLN A 97 -40.89 -2.47 3.40
N TYR A 98 -40.89 -3.01 4.61
CA TYR A 98 -41.05 -4.44 4.87
C TYR A 98 -42.44 -4.69 5.42
N LYS A 99 -43.28 -5.43 4.68
CA LYS A 99 -44.69 -5.70 5.03
C LYS A 99 -45.50 -4.43 5.37
N GLY A 100 -45.24 -3.33 4.64
CA GLY A 100 -45.93 -2.05 4.82
C GLY A 100 -45.39 -1.19 5.97
N THR A 101 -44.34 -1.64 6.67
CA THR A 101 -43.65 -0.85 7.70
C THR A 101 -42.35 -0.30 7.13
N PRO A 102 -42.09 1.02 7.19
CA PRO A 102 -40.80 1.59 6.85
C PRO A 102 -39.67 0.99 7.70
N LEU A 103 -38.45 1.01 7.18
CA LEU A 103 -37.27 0.61 7.94
C LEU A 103 -36.79 1.81 8.79
N GLU A 104 -36.44 1.56 10.04
CA GLU A 104 -35.94 2.58 10.99
C GLU A 104 -34.41 2.60 11.07
N GLN A 105 -33.74 1.89 10.16
CA GLN A 105 -32.29 1.84 10.04
C GLN A 105 -31.89 1.62 8.58
N ILE A 106 -30.70 2.11 8.19
CA ILE A 106 -30.13 1.82 6.88
C ILE A 106 -29.70 0.34 6.86
N PRO A 107 -30.23 -0.49 5.94
CA PRO A 107 -29.88 -1.91 5.87
C PRO A 107 -28.54 -2.12 5.15
N PHE A 108 -27.47 -1.50 5.66
CA PHE A 108 -26.11 -1.55 5.12
C PHE A 108 -25.13 -1.96 6.22
N VAL A 109 -24.15 -2.81 5.90
CA VAL A 109 -23.15 -3.30 6.84
C VAL A 109 -21.78 -3.23 6.20
N PHE A 110 -20.83 -2.60 6.88
CA PHE A 110 -19.43 -2.60 6.48
C PHE A 110 -18.81 -3.97 6.74
N CYS A 111 -17.98 -4.44 5.80
CA CYS A 111 -17.23 -5.68 5.95
C CYS A 111 -15.74 -5.36 5.79
N ASN A 112 -15.06 -5.13 6.90
CA ASN A 112 -13.62 -4.93 6.91
C ASN A 112 -12.86 -6.27 6.94
N ALA A 113 -11.53 -6.19 7.05
CA ALA A 113 -10.68 -7.36 7.15
C ALA A 113 -10.84 -8.09 8.50
N MET A 114 -11.05 -7.35 9.59
CA MET A 114 -11.07 -7.89 10.95
C MET A 114 -12.39 -7.64 11.68
N ASP A 115 -13.18 -6.64 11.27
CA ASP A 115 -14.43 -6.26 11.92
C ASP A 115 -15.52 -5.78 10.93
N LEU A 116 -16.59 -5.20 11.49
CA LEU A 116 -17.73 -4.64 10.75
C LEU A 116 -17.89 -3.13 10.99
N VAL A 117 -16.85 -2.44 11.44
CA VAL A 117 -16.95 -1.00 11.72
C VAL A 117 -16.83 -0.16 10.44
N PRO A 118 -17.29 1.11 10.44
CA PRO A 118 -17.19 1.99 9.27
C PRO A 118 -15.75 2.45 8.99
N GLU A 119 -14.91 2.48 10.03
CA GLU A 119 -13.51 2.85 9.91
C GLU A 119 -12.75 1.82 9.05
N PRO A 120 -12.12 2.21 7.93
CA PRO A 120 -11.41 1.26 7.08
C PRO A 120 -10.20 0.64 7.78
N ASP A 121 -10.18 -0.69 7.84
CA ASP A 121 -9.06 -1.43 8.39
C ASP A 121 -7.78 -1.29 7.57
N LYS A 122 -6.63 -1.26 8.27
CA LYS A 122 -5.33 -1.46 7.61
C LYS A 122 -5.26 -2.90 7.06
N PRO A 123 -4.63 -3.12 5.88
CA PRO A 123 -4.50 -4.46 5.32
C PRO A 123 -3.80 -5.42 6.30
N PRO A 124 -4.33 -6.64 6.51
CA PRO A 124 -3.83 -7.55 7.55
C PRO A 124 -2.39 -8.03 7.31
N LEU A 125 -1.94 -8.00 6.06
CA LEU A 125 -0.57 -8.37 5.66
C LEU A 125 0.37 -7.17 5.51
N LEU A 126 -0.04 -5.96 5.90
CA LEU A 126 0.76 -4.74 5.75
C LEU A 126 2.11 -4.85 6.47
N ALA A 127 2.12 -5.38 7.70
CA ALA A 127 3.35 -5.56 8.46
C ALA A 127 4.32 -6.54 7.77
N LEU A 128 3.80 -7.61 7.17
CA LEU A 128 4.60 -8.56 6.40
C LEU A 128 5.15 -7.91 5.12
N ALA A 129 4.32 -7.17 4.38
CA ALA A 129 4.73 -6.46 3.17
C ALA A 129 5.86 -5.46 3.47
N ASN A 130 5.72 -4.66 4.53
CA ASN A 130 6.76 -3.73 4.99
C ASN A 130 8.06 -4.48 5.33
N ARG A 131 7.96 -5.64 5.98
CA ARG A 131 9.12 -6.46 6.31
C ARG A 131 9.84 -7.01 5.07
N CYS A 132 9.09 -7.46 4.07
CA CYS A 132 9.65 -7.91 2.79
C CYS A 132 10.41 -6.79 2.07
N ILE A 133 9.92 -5.54 2.14
CA ILE A 133 10.62 -4.37 1.59
C ILE A 133 11.94 -4.14 2.33
N SER A 134 11.95 -4.20 3.66
CA SER A 134 13.18 -4.05 4.46
C SER A 134 14.20 -5.15 4.15
N ILE A 135 13.76 -6.41 3.99
CA ILE A 135 14.63 -7.53 3.59
C ILE A 135 15.25 -7.25 2.23
N TYR A 136 14.45 -6.82 1.25
CA TYR A 136 14.95 -6.50 -0.08
C TYR A 136 16.04 -5.42 -0.04
N GLN A 137 15.81 -4.35 0.72
CA GLN A 137 16.78 -3.27 0.90
C GLN A 137 18.07 -3.78 1.58
N GLY A 138 17.94 -4.55 2.66
CA GLY A 138 19.09 -5.13 3.36
C GLY A 138 19.89 -6.10 2.49
N GLU A 139 19.22 -6.90 1.65
CA GLU A 139 19.90 -7.80 0.71
C GLU A 139 20.66 -7.03 -0.37
N ALA A 140 20.09 -5.94 -0.88
CA ALA A 140 20.77 -5.08 -1.84
C ALA A 140 22.06 -4.49 -1.25
N ASP A 141 21.99 -3.96 -0.03
CA ASP A 141 23.16 -3.42 0.68
C ASP A 141 24.20 -4.49 0.97
N TYR A 142 23.78 -5.68 1.43
CA TYR A 142 24.69 -6.79 1.71
C TYR A 142 25.42 -7.27 0.45
N ARG A 143 24.72 -7.40 -0.69
CA ARG A 143 25.35 -7.77 -1.97
C ARG A 143 26.30 -6.69 -2.47
N GLN A 144 25.95 -5.43 -2.30
CA GLN A 144 26.83 -4.31 -2.64
C GLN A 144 28.09 -4.31 -1.76
N ALA A 145 27.96 -4.57 -0.45
CA ALA A 145 29.10 -4.65 0.46
C ALA A 145 30.04 -5.82 0.11
N LEU A 146 29.49 -6.99 -0.24
CA LEU A 146 30.27 -8.12 -0.74
C LEU A 146 31.01 -7.79 -2.03
N PHE A 147 30.34 -7.10 -2.97
CA PHE A 147 30.96 -6.66 -4.21
C PHE A 147 32.13 -5.71 -3.95
N MET A 148 31.92 -4.68 -3.12
CA MET A 148 32.98 -3.71 -2.76
C MET A 148 34.16 -4.37 -2.03
N GLN A 149 33.92 -5.39 -1.21
CA GLN A 149 34.99 -6.15 -0.54
C GLN A 149 35.84 -6.95 -1.54
N SER A 150 35.29 -7.34 -2.68
CA SER A 150 36.04 -8.06 -3.72
C SER A 150 36.98 -7.16 -4.53
N GLN A 151 36.92 -5.84 -4.32
CA GLN A 151 37.62 -4.82 -5.10
C GLN A 151 38.72 -4.11 -4.30
N ASP A 152 39.53 -4.88 -3.59
CA ASP A 152 40.68 -4.34 -2.87
C ASP A 152 41.66 -3.64 -3.83
N THR A 153 42.09 -2.44 -3.45
CA THR A 153 43.01 -1.64 -4.25
C THR A 153 44.45 -1.89 -3.80
N LEU A 154 45.31 -2.28 -4.74
CA LEU A 154 46.74 -2.38 -4.49
C LEU A 154 47.34 -0.98 -4.34
N VAL A 155 48.01 -0.74 -3.21
CA VAL A 155 48.79 0.48 -2.94
C VAL A 155 50.23 0.08 -2.67
N VAL A 156 51.15 0.68 -3.41
CA VAL A 156 52.59 0.50 -3.24
C VAL A 156 53.22 1.82 -2.82
N ARG A 157 53.97 1.78 -1.73
CA ARG A 157 54.81 2.86 -1.21
C ARG A 157 56.26 2.54 -1.55
N GLY A 158 57.00 3.52 -2.08
CA GLY A 158 58.34 3.30 -2.63
C GLY A 158 58.30 2.81 -4.09
N GLY A 159 59.40 2.97 -4.81
CA GLY A 159 59.48 2.55 -6.21
C GLY A 159 59.37 1.03 -6.35
N ILE A 160 58.69 0.58 -7.41
CA ILE A 160 58.60 -0.83 -7.76
C ILE A 160 59.90 -1.22 -8.46
N THR A 161 60.59 -2.22 -7.93
CA THR A 161 61.79 -2.80 -8.54
C THR A 161 61.38 -4.05 -9.29
N ASN A 162 61.76 -4.19 -10.55
CA ASN A 162 61.45 -5.37 -11.34
C ASN A 162 62.77 -6.06 -11.71
N SER A 163 63.31 -6.86 -10.78
CA SER A 163 64.68 -7.42 -10.93
C SER A 163 64.85 -8.34 -12.14
N ASP A 164 63.74 -8.90 -12.63
CA ASP A 164 63.71 -9.86 -13.73
C ASP A 164 63.28 -9.22 -15.07
N ALA A 165 63.05 -7.91 -15.11
CA ALA A 165 62.63 -7.20 -16.31
C ALA A 165 63.83 -6.86 -17.22
N ILE A 166 63.67 -7.14 -18.52
CA ILE A 166 64.64 -6.79 -19.57
C ILE A 166 64.65 -5.27 -19.85
N ASP A 167 63.59 -4.56 -19.44
CA ASP A 167 63.38 -3.11 -19.62
C ASP A 167 62.70 -2.53 -18.37
N ASP A 168 63.16 -1.37 -17.89
CA ASP A 168 62.64 -0.64 -16.72
C ASP A 168 61.16 -0.22 -16.87
N LYS A 169 60.58 -0.40 -18.06
CA LYS A 169 59.17 -0.11 -18.39
C LYS A 169 58.25 -1.33 -18.36
N ALA A 170 58.73 -2.51 -17.95
CA ALA A 170 57.89 -3.70 -17.89
C ALA A 170 56.70 -3.50 -16.93
N PRO A 171 55.45 -3.80 -17.36
CA PRO A 171 54.26 -3.59 -16.54
C PRO A 171 54.31 -4.43 -15.27
N VAL A 172 53.88 -3.84 -14.16
CA VAL A 172 53.79 -4.50 -12.86
C VAL A 172 52.77 -5.63 -12.96
N ARG A 173 53.23 -6.87 -12.79
CA ARG A 173 52.35 -8.04 -12.74
C ARG A 173 51.66 -8.09 -11.39
N VAL A 174 50.34 -8.20 -11.39
CA VAL A 174 49.51 -8.36 -10.17
C VAL A 174 48.61 -9.58 -10.32
N GLY A 175 48.14 -10.14 -9.20
CA GLY A 175 47.26 -11.32 -9.18
C GLY A 175 47.99 -12.63 -8.85
N ALA A 176 47.29 -13.75 -9.05
CA ALA A 176 47.78 -15.07 -8.64
C ALA A 176 49.09 -15.45 -9.34
N GLY A 177 50.12 -15.78 -8.56
CA GLY A 177 51.45 -16.12 -9.06
C GLY A 177 52.31 -14.93 -9.49
N ALA A 178 51.91 -13.69 -9.18
CA ALA A 178 52.76 -12.51 -9.32
C ALA A 178 53.53 -12.22 -8.03
N ARG A 179 54.75 -11.70 -8.17
CA ARG A 179 55.60 -11.20 -7.08
C ARG A 179 55.80 -9.70 -7.29
N ILE A 180 55.67 -8.91 -6.23
CA ILE A 180 55.91 -7.47 -6.24
C ILE A 180 57.16 -7.22 -5.40
N ASP A 181 58.25 -6.81 -6.05
CA ASP A 181 59.47 -6.41 -5.36
C ASP A 181 59.45 -4.91 -5.11
N VAL A 182 59.59 -4.52 -3.85
CA VAL A 182 59.61 -3.13 -3.40
C VAL A 182 61.00 -2.76 -2.91
N SER A 183 61.32 -1.46 -2.96
CA SER A 183 62.56 -0.91 -2.42
C SER A 183 62.74 -1.25 -0.91
N PRO A 184 63.94 -1.16 -0.32
CA PRO A 184 64.17 -1.54 1.10
C PRO A 184 63.27 -0.83 2.12
N ASP A 185 62.88 0.43 1.86
CA ASP A 185 61.91 1.20 2.66
C ASP A 185 60.49 1.21 2.07
N GLY A 186 60.26 0.38 1.05
CA GLY A 186 59.01 0.25 0.33
C GLY A 186 58.05 -0.75 0.97
N ASP A 187 56.78 -0.63 0.64
CA ASP A 187 55.69 -1.38 1.25
C ASP A 187 54.56 -1.59 0.23
N ALA A 188 53.96 -2.77 0.17
CA ALA A 188 52.87 -3.08 -0.76
C ALA A 188 51.70 -3.71 0.01
N LYS A 189 50.52 -3.11 -0.13
CA LYS A 189 49.32 -3.52 0.61
C LYS A 189 48.10 -3.48 -0.28
N TYR A 190 47.16 -4.37 -0.01
CA TYR A 190 45.79 -4.20 -0.46
C TYR A 190 45.04 -3.37 0.57
N ILE A 191 44.41 -2.30 0.13
CA ILE A 191 43.52 -1.47 0.94
C ILE A 191 42.10 -1.70 0.43
N GLY A 192 41.26 -2.17 1.34
CA GLY A 192 39.88 -2.57 1.09
C GLY A 192 38.91 -1.98 2.09
N THR A 193 37.62 -2.23 1.86
CA THR A 193 36.57 -1.92 2.82
C THR A 193 36.64 -2.90 4.00
N ASN A 194 36.40 -2.42 5.22
CA ASN A 194 36.42 -3.27 6.41
C ASN A 194 35.24 -4.28 6.35
N SER A 195 35.55 -5.57 6.42
CA SER A 195 34.58 -6.65 6.29
C SER A 195 34.03 -7.19 7.62
N GLN A 196 34.49 -6.67 8.75
CA GLN A 196 34.07 -7.15 10.08
C GLN A 196 32.56 -7.01 10.33
N GLY A 197 31.87 -6.12 9.62
CA GLY A 197 30.42 -5.92 9.74
C GLY A 197 29.57 -6.85 8.86
N LEU A 198 30.15 -7.54 7.86
CA LEU A 198 29.38 -8.41 6.96
C LEU A 198 28.68 -9.59 7.66
N PRO A 199 29.28 -10.25 8.67
CA PRO A 199 28.57 -11.25 9.46
C PRO A 199 27.37 -10.67 10.21
N GLU A 200 27.45 -9.42 10.69
CA GLU A 200 26.34 -8.77 11.40
C GLU A 200 25.21 -8.37 10.45
N GLN A 201 25.52 -7.90 9.24
CA GLN A 201 24.52 -7.67 8.19
C GLN A 201 23.80 -8.98 7.81
N ARG A 202 24.54 -10.09 7.67
CA ARG A 202 23.94 -11.41 7.40
C ARG A 202 23.02 -11.85 8.53
N LYS A 203 23.45 -11.72 9.79
CA LYS A 203 22.61 -12.07 10.95
C LYS A 203 21.34 -11.22 11.03
N ALA A 204 21.43 -9.92 10.70
CA ALA A 204 20.28 -9.05 10.61
C ALA A 204 19.29 -9.56 9.55
N LEU A 205 19.78 -9.89 8.35
CA LEU A 205 18.94 -10.49 7.30
C LEU A 205 18.31 -11.83 7.70
N GLU A 206 19.07 -12.72 8.35
CA GLU A 206 18.54 -13.99 8.85
C GLU A 206 17.45 -13.77 9.91
N ALA A 207 17.62 -12.80 10.80
CA ALA A 207 16.62 -12.41 11.79
C ALA A 207 15.37 -11.81 11.12
N ASP A 208 15.56 -11.02 10.07
CA ASP A 208 14.47 -10.40 9.31
C ASP A 208 13.64 -11.44 8.54
N HIS A 209 14.30 -12.38 7.88
CA HIS A 209 13.65 -13.53 7.23
C HIS A 209 12.86 -14.38 8.24
N LYS A 210 13.42 -14.61 9.43
CA LYS A 210 12.73 -15.36 10.50
C LYS A 210 11.50 -14.61 11.03
N ASP A 211 11.60 -13.30 11.23
CA ASP A 211 10.48 -12.47 11.65
C ASP A 211 9.37 -12.47 10.58
N ALA A 212 9.72 -12.31 9.31
CA ALA A 212 8.77 -12.42 8.20
C ALA A 212 8.10 -13.79 8.14
N GLN A 213 8.85 -14.88 8.34
CA GLN A 213 8.31 -16.23 8.40
C GLN A 213 7.28 -16.40 9.53
N ASN A 214 7.56 -15.83 10.71
CA ASN A 214 6.62 -15.87 11.83
C ASN A 214 5.34 -15.07 11.51
N ARG A 215 5.45 -13.91 10.86
CA ARG A 215 4.31 -13.06 10.49
C ARG A 215 3.45 -13.65 9.37
N SER A 216 4.01 -14.47 8.48
CA SER A 216 3.31 -15.11 7.35
C SER A 216 2.11 -15.97 7.77
N GLY A 217 2.10 -16.49 9.01
CA GLY A 217 1.01 -17.31 9.55
C GLY A 217 -0.01 -16.56 10.44
N HIS A 218 0.15 -15.25 10.65
CA HIS A 218 -0.66 -14.50 11.59
C HIS A 218 -1.35 -13.32 10.90
N LEU A 219 -2.67 -13.22 11.07
CA LEU A 219 -3.41 -11.98 10.84
C LEU A 219 -3.10 -11.06 12.02
N THR A 220 -2.03 -10.28 11.91
CA THR A 220 -1.68 -9.28 12.92
C THR A 220 -2.49 -8.01 12.68
N SER A 221 -3.13 -7.47 13.72
CA SER A 221 -3.60 -6.09 13.68
C SER A 221 -2.40 -5.19 13.37
N ALA A 222 -2.49 -4.39 12.31
CA ALA A 222 -1.47 -3.40 12.04
C ALA A 222 -1.66 -2.25 13.06
N GLU A 223 -0.96 -2.32 14.19
CA GLU A 223 -0.82 -1.16 15.09
C GLU A 223 -0.30 0.07 14.33
#